data_AF-A0A929I0H5-F1
#
_entry.id   AF-A0A929I0H5-F1
#
_cell.length_a   1.000
_cell.length_b   1.000
_cell.length_c   1.000
_cell.angle_alpha   90.00
_cell.angle_beta   90.00
_cell.angle_gamma   90.00
#
_symmetry.space_group_name_H-M   'P 1'
#
loop_
_entity.id
_entity.type
_entity.pdbx_description
1 polymer ?
#
loop_
_entity_poly.entity_id
_entity_poly.type
_entity_poly.pdbx_seq_one_letter_code
_entity_poly.pdbx_strand_id
1 'polypeptide(L)'
;MKPTSKTVLSASRRTDIPAFYMPWFMEQIGKGFFEVVNPFNQRVSVVPATVNQVHTIVFWSKNFGPFIARGYGPQLLKLGYHLFFNFTINSESPDLEPNVPPLDERLGQLEHLSKHYGPDAVNWRFDPLCFYQTGQGALQDNLSDFSVIADNAAKWEISRCITSFMDHYPKIRRRLSSRPGFEFIDPTLPEKVKTVLDMETHLAALNIQLFTCCEKDLIDALPGTSSVTHSSCIPNDLLVELYSGRLSLKKDTGQRVKAGCGCKVSVDIGSYRLQPCYHNCLFCYANPTSCHGEKRS
;
A
#
# COMPACT_ATOMS: atom_id res chain seq x y z
N MET A 1 4.60 31.41 18.89
CA MET A 1 3.58 30.69 18.11
C MET A 1 3.49 29.26 18.62
N LYS A 2 2.30 28.75 18.96
CA LYS A 2 2.13 27.31 19.21
C LYS A 2 2.47 26.59 17.90
N PRO A 3 3.42 25.63 17.87
CA PRO A 3 3.71 24.90 16.64
C PRO A 3 2.43 24.21 16.19
N THR A 4 1.94 24.54 14.99
CA THR A 4 0.84 23.83 14.37
C THR A 4 1.28 22.39 14.14
N SER A 5 0.49 21.41 14.57
CA SER A 5 0.78 20.00 14.30
C SER A 5 0.91 19.82 12.79
N LYS A 6 2.08 19.36 12.34
CA LYS A 6 2.28 19.00 10.94
C LYS A 6 1.39 17.82 10.56
N THR A 7 1.17 17.64 9.27
CA THR A 7 0.29 16.60 8.71
C THR A 7 1.10 15.55 7.95
N VAL A 8 0.64 14.30 7.96
CA VAL A 8 1.15 13.27 7.06
C VAL A 8 0.39 13.33 5.73
N LEU A 9 1.12 13.48 4.63
CA LEU A 9 0.54 13.38 3.29
C LEU A 9 0.59 11.93 2.82
N SER A 10 -0.57 11.34 2.59
CA SER A 10 -0.72 9.98 2.06
C SER A 10 -0.87 10.05 0.55
N ALA A 11 0.19 9.68 -0.16
CA ALA A 11 0.35 9.87 -1.59
C ALA A 11 0.17 8.57 -2.38
N SER A 12 -0.98 7.89 -2.20
CA SER A 12 -1.42 6.78 -3.09
C SER A 12 -2.65 5.94 -2.67
N ARG A 13 -3.36 6.21 -1.57
CA ARG A 13 -4.58 5.43 -1.24
C ARG A 13 -5.66 5.46 -2.33
N ARG A 14 -5.55 6.37 -3.30
CA ARG A 14 -6.53 6.53 -4.39
C ARG A 14 -6.02 6.08 -5.76
N THR A 15 -4.71 6.06 -5.94
CA THR A 15 -4.03 5.76 -7.20
C THR A 15 -2.53 5.58 -6.97
N ASP A 16 -1.83 4.87 -7.84
CA ASP A 16 -0.38 4.68 -7.71
C ASP A 16 0.37 5.91 -8.24
N ILE A 17 0.50 6.93 -7.38
CA ILE A 17 1.18 8.20 -7.71
C ILE A 17 2.66 7.96 -8.08
N PRO A 18 3.44 7.17 -7.31
CA PRO A 18 4.84 6.89 -7.66
C PRO A 18 5.02 6.29 -9.04
N ALA A 19 4.10 5.42 -9.47
CA ALA A 19 4.17 4.78 -10.78
C ALA A 19 3.74 5.71 -11.93
N PHE A 20 2.71 6.55 -11.75
CA PHE A 20 2.03 7.20 -12.89
C PHE A 20 1.92 8.72 -12.81
N TYR A 21 1.99 9.32 -11.62
CA TYR A 21 1.59 10.72 -11.41
C TYR A 21 2.64 11.57 -10.69
N MET A 22 3.89 11.15 -10.65
CA MET A 22 4.97 11.94 -10.04
C MET A 22 5.20 13.31 -10.70
N PRO A 23 5.11 13.51 -12.03
CA PRO A 23 5.19 14.85 -12.61
C PRO A 23 4.14 15.82 -12.05
N TRP A 24 2.88 15.37 -11.98
CA TRP A 24 1.80 16.14 -11.35
C TRP A 24 2.09 16.38 -9.86
N PHE A 25 2.52 15.35 -9.14
CA PHE A 25 2.84 15.46 -7.72
C PHE A 25 3.90 16.53 -7.47
N MET A 26 5.00 16.52 -8.23
CA MET A 26 6.07 17.50 -8.11
C MET A 26 5.63 18.92 -8.49
N GLU A 27 4.75 19.08 -9.48
CA GLU A 27 4.15 20.37 -9.81
C GLU A 27 3.37 20.95 -8.61
N GLN A 28 2.57 20.12 -7.94
CA GLN A 28 1.79 20.53 -6.76
C GLN A 28 2.70 20.81 -5.54
N ILE A 29 3.77 20.03 -5.35
CA ILE A 29 4.82 20.34 -4.37
C ILE A 29 5.45 21.71 -4.64
N GLY A 30 5.72 22.04 -5.91
CA GLY A 30 6.21 23.37 -6.31
C GLY A 30 5.22 24.51 -6.03
N LYS A 31 3.92 24.25 -6.19
CA LYS A 31 2.84 25.20 -5.81
C LYS A 31 2.63 25.32 -4.30
N GLY A 32 3.07 24.33 -3.53
CA GLY A 32 2.93 24.30 -2.07
C GLY A 32 1.56 23.86 -1.56
N PHE A 33 0.68 23.33 -2.43
CA PHE A 33 -0.61 22.76 -2.04
C PHE A 33 -1.13 21.75 -3.07
N PHE A 34 -2.09 20.92 -2.64
CA PHE A 34 -2.90 20.05 -3.50
C PHE A 34 -4.36 20.46 -3.43
N GLU A 35 -5.04 20.48 -4.57
CA GLU A 35 -6.51 20.46 -4.61
C GLU A 35 -7.00 19.02 -4.62
N VAL A 36 -7.76 18.64 -3.59
CA VAL A 36 -8.26 17.29 -3.42
C VAL A 36 -9.77 17.31 -3.47
N VAL A 37 -10.33 16.60 -4.45
CA VAL A 37 -11.77 16.36 -4.53
C VAL A 37 -12.13 15.21 -3.59
N ASN A 38 -13.08 15.41 -2.70
CA ASN A 38 -13.64 14.34 -1.89
C ASN A 38 -14.45 13.39 -2.79
N PRO A 39 -14.16 12.08 -2.80
CA PRO A 39 -14.79 11.15 -3.74
C PRO A 39 -16.29 10.93 -3.47
N PHE A 40 -16.79 11.22 -2.27
CA PHE A 40 -18.16 10.96 -1.87
C PHE A 40 -19.07 12.18 -2.05
N ASN A 41 -18.60 13.37 -1.69
CA ASN A 41 -19.41 14.59 -1.72
C ASN A 41 -18.95 15.65 -2.75
N GLN A 42 -17.90 15.35 -3.52
CA GLN A 42 -17.32 16.20 -4.58
C GLN A 42 -16.82 17.57 -4.11
N ARG A 43 -16.77 17.85 -2.79
CA ARG A 43 -16.18 19.08 -2.28
C ARG A 43 -14.68 19.09 -2.53
N VAL A 44 -14.18 20.24 -2.97
CA VAL A 44 -12.75 20.48 -3.14
C VAL A 44 -12.17 21.01 -1.82
N SER A 45 -11.08 20.41 -1.37
CA SER A 45 -10.29 20.89 -0.23
C SER A 45 -8.88 21.24 -0.70
N VAL A 46 -8.34 22.34 -0.19
CA VAL A 46 -6.94 22.71 -0.39
C VAL A 46 -6.12 22.10 0.75
N VAL A 47 -5.15 21.26 0.38
CA VAL A 47 -4.25 20.58 1.31
C VAL A 47 -2.89 21.25 1.23
N PRO A 48 -2.42 21.95 2.29
CA PRO A 48 -1.08 22.52 2.31
C PRO A 48 -0.01 21.44 2.13
N ALA A 49 0.97 21.72 1.28
CA ALA A 49 2.01 20.77 0.90
C ALA A 49 3.44 21.26 1.16
N THR A 50 3.62 22.43 1.79
CA THR A 50 4.96 22.95 2.10
C THR A 50 5.63 22.16 3.22
N VAL A 51 6.97 22.14 3.23
CA VAL A 51 7.79 21.44 4.23
C VAL A 51 7.48 21.81 5.70
N ASN A 52 6.98 23.02 5.94
CA ASN A 52 6.60 23.46 7.29
C ASN A 52 5.23 22.93 7.74
N GLN A 53 4.38 22.50 6.80
CA GLN A 53 3.04 21.95 7.07
C GLN A 53 3.01 20.43 6.99
N VAL A 54 3.91 19.84 6.19
CA VAL A 54 4.02 18.39 6.00
C VAL A 54 5.10 17.83 6.92
N HIS A 55 4.75 16.82 7.69
CA HIS A 55 5.70 16.06 8.49
C HIS A 55 6.40 15.03 7.62
N THR A 56 5.64 14.10 7.05
CA THR A 56 6.14 13.01 6.20
C THR A 56 5.22 12.83 5.00
N ILE A 57 5.80 12.53 3.84
CA ILE A 57 5.09 12.04 2.67
C ILE A 57 5.17 10.51 2.68
N VAL A 58 4.02 9.85 2.80
CA VAL A 58 3.93 8.39 2.71
C VAL A 58 3.51 8.00 1.31
N PHE A 59 4.43 7.41 0.55
CA PHE A 59 4.16 6.86 -0.77
C PHE A 59 3.71 5.41 -0.68
N TRP A 60 2.77 4.99 -1.52
CA TRP A 60 2.47 3.57 -1.71
C TRP A 60 2.47 3.25 -3.18
N SER A 61 3.04 2.12 -3.53
CA SER A 61 3.16 1.73 -4.92
C SER A 61 3.30 0.23 -5.06
N LYS A 62 2.94 -0.26 -6.25
CA LYS A 62 3.38 -1.56 -6.77
C LYS A 62 4.58 -1.43 -7.72
N ASN A 63 4.95 -0.20 -8.08
CA ASN A 63 6.04 0.08 -9.00
C ASN A 63 6.70 1.45 -8.68
N PHE A 64 7.78 1.43 -7.92
CA PHE A 64 8.63 2.58 -7.69
C PHE A 64 9.66 2.84 -8.81
N GLY A 65 9.68 2.05 -9.89
CA GLY A 65 10.60 2.22 -11.00
C GLY A 65 10.64 3.66 -11.56
N PRO A 66 9.49 4.26 -11.93
CA PRO A 66 9.44 5.65 -12.38
C PRO A 66 9.86 6.66 -11.30
N PHE A 67 9.57 6.36 -10.02
CA PHE A 67 9.99 7.17 -8.89
C PHE A 67 11.52 7.24 -8.78
N ILE A 68 12.16 6.08 -8.88
CA ILE A 68 13.61 5.87 -8.77
C ILE A 68 14.33 6.43 -10.00
N ALA A 69 13.91 6.04 -11.21
CA ALA A 69 14.59 6.39 -12.45
C ALA A 69 14.68 7.91 -12.69
N ARG A 70 13.70 8.67 -12.19
CA ARG A 70 13.67 10.14 -12.30
C ARG A 70 14.22 10.85 -11.07
N GLY A 71 14.72 10.11 -10.08
CA GLY A 71 15.35 10.67 -8.88
C GLY A 71 14.42 11.59 -8.08
N TYR A 72 13.12 11.28 -7.98
CA TYR A 72 12.19 12.14 -7.26
C TYR A 72 12.42 12.13 -5.75
N GLY A 73 12.85 11.00 -5.17
CA GLY A 73 13.18 10.92 -3.75
C GLY A 73 14.31 11.87 -3.35
N PRO A 74 15.50 11.84 -3.98
CA PRO A 74 16.56 12.80 -3.71
C PRO A 74 16.14 14.27 -3.87
N GLN A 75 15.28 14.57 -4.86
CA GLN A 75 14.73 15.92 -5.04
C GLN A 75 13.87 16.34 -3.84
N LEU A 76 12.98 15.46 -3.36
CA LEU A 76 12.12 15.74 -2.21
C LEU A 76 12.92 15.85 -0.90
N LEU A 77 13.92 15.00 -0.70
CA LEU A 77 14.83 15.09 0.45
C LEU A 77 15.58 16.43 0.44
N LYS A 78 16.07 16.88 -0.72
CA LYS A 78 16.74 18.19 -0.87
C LYS A 78 15.82 19.37 -0.55
N LEU A 79 14.51 19.23 -0.82
CA LEU A 79 13.49 20.21 -0.43
C LEU A 79 13.13 20.15 1.07
N GLY A 80 13.64 19.16 1.80
CA GLY A 80 13.45 19.00 3.24
C GLY A 80 12.28 18.11 3.66
N TYR A 81 11.69 17.33 2.74
CA TYR A 81 10.62 16.39 3.09
C TYR A 81 11.17 15.08 3.67
N HIS A 82 10.46 14.51 4.63
CA HIS A 82 10.67 13.13 5.06
C HIS A 82 9.79 12.18 4.23
N LEU A 83 10.32 11.00 3.89
CA LEU A 83 9.68 10.06 2.98
C LEU A 83 9.48 8.71 3.66
N PHE A 84 8.34 8.06 3.44
CA PHE A 84 8.09 6.72 3.96
C PHE A 84 7.37 5.91 2.89
N PHE A 85 7.66 4.62 2.78
CA PHE A 85 7.28 3.80 1.64
C PHE A 85 6.46 2.59 2.07
N ASN A 86 5.24 2.48 1.56
CA ASN A 86 4.47 1.26 1.57
C ASN A 86 4.64 0.58 0.20
N PHE A 87 5.52 -0.41 0.10
CA PHE A 87 5.75 -1.11 -1.15
C PHE A 87 4.96 -2.41 -1.19
N THR A 88 3.95 -2.48 -2.05
CA THR A 88 3.24 -3.73 -2.31
C THR A 88 4.02 -4.59 -3.30
N ILE A 89 4.51 -5.74 -2.82
CA ILE A 89 5.16 -6.78 -3.64
C ILE A 89 4.47 -8.09 -3.34
N ASN A 90 3.69 -8.58 -4.30
CA ASN A 90 3.05 -9.91 -4.30
C ASN A 90 3.78 -10.85 -5.26
N SER A 91 3.43 -12.13 -5.24
CA SER A 91 3.85 -13.10 -6.26
C SER A 91 3.47 -12.66 -7.67
N GLU A 92 4.26 -13.08 -8.65
CA GLU A 92 4.01 -12.79 -10.05
C GLU A 92 2.74 -13.50 -10.52
N SER A 93 1.75 -12.71 -10.95
CA SER A 93 0.48 -13.24 -11.43
C SER A 93 -0.09 -12.28 -12.48
N PRO A 94 0.13 -12.57 -13.78
CA PRO A 94 -0.46 -11.78 -14.86
C PRO A 94 -1.99 -11.77 -14.82
N ASP A 95 -2.62 -12.80 -14.24
CA ASP A 95 -4.07 -12.85 -14.07
C ASP A 95 -4.59 -11.84 -13.05
N LEU A 96 -3.87 -11.67 -11.93
CA LEU A 96 -4.25 -10.76 -10.85
C LEU A 96 -3.72 -9.34 -11.08
N GLU A 97 -2.51 -9.20 -11.61
CA GLU A 97 -1.74 -7.95 -11.68
C GLU A 97 -1.04 -7.79 -13.05
N PRO A 98 -1.79 -7.67 -14.16
CA PRO A 98 -1.26 -7.82 -15.53
C PRO A 98 -0.22 -6.78 -15.94
N ASN A 99 -0.26 -5.58 -15.36
CA ASN A 99 0.59 -4.46 -15.79
C ASN A 99 1.62 -4.06 -14.70
N VAL A 100 1.84 -4.92 -13.70
CA VAL A 100 2.86 -4.71 -12.67
C VAL A 100 4.20 -5.25 -13.20
N PRO A 101 5.34 -4.59 -12.95
CA PRO A 101 6.64 -5.08 -13.42
C PRO A 101 6.98 -6.49 -12.90
N PRO A 102 7.83 -7.24 -13.62
CA PRO A 102 8.32 -8.54 -13.18
C PRO A 102 8.87 -8.51 -11.75
N LEU A 103 8.80 -9.64 -11.05
CA LEU A 103 9.19 -9.70 -9.64
C LEU A 103 10.63 -9.22 -9.39
N ASP A 104 11.59 -9.64 -10.21
CA ASP A 104 13.00 -9.25 -10.06
C ASP A 104 13.21 -7.74 -10.14
N GLU A 105 12.48 -7.04 -11.02
CA GLU A 105 12.54 -5.58 -11.10
C GLU A 105 12.00 -4.94 -9.81
N ARG A 106 10.90 -5.48 -9.26
CA ARG A 106 10.32 -4.98 -8.00
C ARG A 106 11.23 -5.23 -6.81
N LEU A 107 11.93 -6.37 -6.76
CA LEU A 107 12.92 -6.65 -5.73
C LEU A 107 14.14 -5.72 -5.86
N GLY A 108 14.58 -5.39 -7.07
CA GLY A 108 15.61 -4.36 -7.30
C GLY A 108 15.17 -2.96 -6.85
N GLN A 109 13.88 -2.64 -6.98
CA GLN A 109 13.31 -1.40 -6.44
C GLN A 109 13.28 -1.44 -4.89
N LEU A 110 12.97 -2.58 -4.28
CA LEU A 110 12.93 -2.76 -2.83
C LEU A 110 14.32 -2.54 -2.23
N GLU A 111 15.34 -3.16 -2.84
CA GLU A 111 16.75 -2.93 -2.55
C GLU A 111 17.09 -1.43 -2.60
N HIS A 112 16.73 -0.76 -3.69
CA HIS A 112 17.04 0.65 -3.86
C HIS A 112 16.42 1.50 -2.75
N LEU A 113 15.16 1.25 -2.40
CA LEU A 113 14.48 2.01 -1.35
C LEU A 113 15.13 1.78 0.02
N SER A 114 15.40 0.52 0.40
CA SER A 114 16.05 0.24 1.68
C SER A 114 17.45 0.88 1.75
N LYS A 115 18.27 0.74 0.71
CA LYS A 115 19.63 1.32 0.66
C LYS A 115 19.66 2.84 0.80
N HIS A 116 18.71 3.56 0.21
CA HIS A 116 18.76 5.03 0.11
C HIS A 116 17.95 5.75 1.18
N TYR A 117 16.94 5.11 1.77
CA TYR A 117 16.05 5.72 2.77
C TYR A 117 16.05 5.00 4.11
N GLY A 118 16.72 3.84 4.21
CA GLY A 118 16.78 2.99 5.38
C GLY A 118 15.64 1.94 5.39
N PRO A 119 15.89 0.74 5.94
CA PRO A 119 14.89 -0.32 6.01
C PRO A 119 13.65 0.07 6.81
N ASP A 120 13.83 0.83 7.90
CA ASP A 120 12.72 1.23 8.78
C ASP A 120 11.74 2.21 8.10
N ALA A 121 12.17 2.89 7.03
CA ALA A 121 11.32 3.75 6.23
C ALA A 121 10.46 2.97 5.21
N VAL A 122 10.56 1.65 5.16
CA VAL A 122 9.86 0.78 4.22
C VAL A 122 8.98 -0.23 4.95
N ASN A 123 7.67 -0.15 4.73
CA ASN A 123 6.76 -1.26 4.96
C ASN A 123 6.64 -2.07 3.67
N TRP A 124 7.03 -3.34 3.70
CA TRP A 124 6.63 -4.28 2.66
C TRP A 124 5.17 -4.70 2.90
N ARG A 125 4.37 -4.71 1.84
CA ARG A 125 3.00 -5.21 1.86
C ARG A 125 2.86 -6.40 0.92
N PHE A 126 2.69 -7.60 1.46
CA PHE A 126 2.23 -8.75 0.70
C PHE A 126 0.70 -8.77 0.76
N ASP A 127 0.08 -7.89 -0.01
CA ASP A 127 -1.30 -7.47 0.16
C ASP A 127 -1.97 -7.16 -1.19
N PRO A 128 -3.19 -7.67 -1.43
CA PRO A 128 -3.90 -8.65 -0.62
C PRO A 128 -3.48 -10.10 -0.94
N LEU A 129 -3.72 -11.01 0.01
CA LEU A 129 -3.82 -12.44 -0.24
C LEU A 129 -5.09 -12.73 -1.05
N CYS A 130 -4.91 -13.33 -2.21
CA CYS A 130 -5.99 -13.68 -3.13
C CYS A 130 -6.09 -15.20 -3.23
N PHE A 131 -7.31 -15.72 -3.05
CA PHE A 131 -7.66 -17.11 -3.35
C PHE A 131 -8.67 -17.10 -4.49
N TYR A 132 -8.46 -17.95 -5.49
CA TYR A 132 -9.25 -17.91 -6.72
C TYR A 132 -9.28 -19.25 -7.44
N GLN A 133 -10.24 -19.39 -8.35
CA GLN A 133 -10.38 -20.53 -9.25
C GLN A 133 -10.55 -20.03 -10.69
N THR A 134 -10.07 -20.85 -11.62
CA THR A 134 -10.20 -20.63 -13.07
C THR A 134 -10.86 -21.86 -13.72
N GLY A 135 -12.06 -21.69 -14.26
CA GLY A 135 -12.87 -22.77 -14.82
C GLY A 135 -13.26 -23.80 -13.76
N GLN A 136 -13.08 -25.08 -14.06
CA GLN A 136 -13.24 -26.20 -13.12
C GLN A 136 -11.89 -26.59 -12.47
N GLY A 137 -10.93 -25.66 -12.47
CA GLY A 137 -9.58 -25.89 -11.95
C GLY A 137 -9.52 -25.99 -10.43
N ALA A 138 -8.34 -26.35 -9.93
CA ALA A 138 -8.04 -26.34 -8.50
C ALA A 138 -8.07 -24.92 -7.92
N LEU A 139 -8.28 -24.83 -6.61
CA LEU A 139 -8.09 -23.59 -5.85
C LEU A 139 -6.62 -23.14 -5.98
N GLN A 140 -6.44 -21.87 -6.32
CA GLN A 140 -5.15 -21.21 -6.47
C GLN A 140 -5.05 -20.05 -5.48
N ASP A 141 -3.83 -19.64 -5.18
CA ASP A 141 -3.52 -18.45 -4.40
C ASP A 141 -2.34 -17.68 -4.99
N ASN A 142 -1.95 -16.57 -4.35
CA ASN A 142 -0.81 -15.77 -4.75
C ASN A 142 0.37 -15.87 -3.78
N LEU A 143 0.59 -17.00 -3.11
CA LEU A 143 1.67 -17.21 -2.12
C LEU A 143 2.93 -17.86 -2.71
N SER A 144 2.96 -18.22 -3.99
CA SER A 144 4.05 -18.99 -4.62
C SER A 144 5.45 -18.38 -4.44
N ASP A 145 5.56 -17.05 -4.46
CA ASP A 145 6.83 -16.34 -4.35
C ASP A 145 7.04 -15.74 -2.96
N PHE A 146 6.17 -16.05 -1.98
CA PHE A 146 6.21 -15.42 -0.66
C PHE A 146 7.56 -15.57 0.02
N SER A 147 8.16 -16.78 -0.01
CA SER A 147 9.46 -17.03 0.58
C SER A 147 10.58 -16.26 -0.11
N VAL A 148 10.59 -16.24 -1.44
CA VAL A 148 11.58 -15.49 -2.24
C VAL A 148 11.53 -14.00 -1.91
N ILE A 149 10.32 -13.44 -1.77
CA ILE A 149 10.14 -12.02 -1.44
C ILE A 149 10.55 -11.77 0.02
N ALA A 150 10.19 -12.66 0.94
CA ALA A 150 10.56 -12.56 2.35
C ALA A 150 12.08 -12.60 2.56
N ASP A 151 12.77 -13.53 1.91
CA ASP A 151 14.24 -13.64 1.95
C ASP A 151 14.90 -12.36 1.40
N ASN A 152 14.34 -11.78 0.33
CA ASN A 152 14.83 -10.53 -0.23
C ASN A 152 14.60 -9.33 0.72
N ALA A 153 13.41 -9.24 1.33
CA ALA A 153 13.11 -8.22 2.33
C ALA A 153 14.05 -8.31 3.53
N ALA A 154 14.29 -9.53 4.03
CA ALA A 154 15.20 -9.81 5.13
C ALA A 154 16.66 -9.43 4.80
N LYS A 155 17.12 -9.74 3.57
CA LYS A 155 18.43 -9.33 3.06
C LYS A 155 18.64 -7.81 3.12
N TRP A 156 17.56 -7.05 2.95
CA TRP A 156 17.56 -5.59 3.04
C TRP A 156 17.08 -5.05 4.38
N GLU A 157 17.09 -5.89 5.42
CA GLU A 157 16.79 -5.57 6.81
C GLU A 157 15.38 -5.01 7.04
N ILE A 158 14.47 -5.21 6.08
CA ILE A 158 13.08 -4.78 6.19
C ILE A 158 12.37 -5.71 7.17
N SER A 159 11.99 -5.17 8.32
CA SER A 159 11.47 -5.93 9.45
C SER A 159 9.93 -5.97 9.53
N ARG A 160 9.23 -5.35 8.58
CA ARG A 160 7.76 -5.15 8.64
C ARG A 160 7.07 -5.65 7.38
N CYS A 161 6.27 -6.71 7.50
CA CYS A 161 5.39 -7.19 6.46
C CYS A 161 3.93 -6.96 6.85
N ILE A 162 3.14 -6.35 5.97
CA ILE A 162 1.70 -6.12 6.15
C ILE A 162 0.93 -6.95 5.13
N THR A 163 -0.10 -7.65 5.58
CA THR A 163 -1.00 -8.41 4.71
C THR A 163 -2.48 -8.17 5.05
N SER A 164 -3.37 -8.59 4.17
CA SER A 164 -4.81 -8.73 4.39
C SER A 164 -5.34 -9.76 3.42
N PHE A 165 -6.55 -10.26 3.63
CA PHE A 165 -7.27 -11.02 2.61
C PHE A 165 -7.99 -10.05 1.66
N MET A 166 -8.20 -10.50 0.43
CA MET A 166 -8.86 -9.69 -0.59
C MET A 166 -10.33 -9.42 -0.22
N ASP A 167 -10.72 -8.14 -0.20
CA ASP A 167 -12.09 -7.73 0.07
C ASP A 167 -13.02 -7.93 -1.15
N HIS A 168 -14.13 -8.66 -0.98
CA HIS A 168 -15.09 -8.96 -2.06
C HIS A 168 -16.03 -7.78 -2.41
N TYR A 169 -15.49 -6.65 -2.84
CA TYR A 169 -16.27 -5.47 -3.22
C TYR A 169 -17.19 -5.73 -4.44
N PRO A 170 -18.41 -5.16 -4.50
CA PRO A 170 -19.33 -5.33 -5.63
C PRO A 170 -18.74 -4.96 -7.00
N LYS A 171 -17.83 -3.99 -7.04
CA LYS A 171 -17.15 -3.56 -8.27
C LYS A 171 -16.18 -4.61 -8.81
N ILE A 172 -15.60 -5.45 -7.95
CA ILE A 172 -14.74 -6.56 -8.36
C ILE A 172 -15.59 -7.62 -9.07
N ARG A 173 -16.76 -7.96 -8.51
CA ARG A 173 -17.72 -8.87 -9.18
C ARG A 173 -18.10 -8.38 -10.58
N ARG A 174 -18.36 -7.07 -10.73
CA ARG A 174 -18.62 -6.47 -12.06
C ARG A 174 -17.41 -6.56 -12.98
N ARG A 175 -16.19 -6.41 -12.49
CA ARG A 175 -14.97 -6.56 -13.30
C ARG A 175 -14.83 -7.99 -13.80
N LEU A 176 -15.10 -8.97 -12.93
CA LEU A 176 -15.05 -10.40 -13.25
C LEU A 176 -16.10 -10.85 -14.27
N SER A 177 -17.20 -10.12 -14.48
CA SER A 177 -18.18 -10.49 -15.51
C SER A 177 -17.60 -10.49 -16.94
N SER A 178 -16.46 -9.83 -17.14
CA SER A 178 -15.70 -9.84 -18.39
C SER A 178 -14.68 -10.98 -18.50
N ARG A 179 -14.55 -11.83 -17.46
CA ARG A 179 -13.62 -12.97 -17.39
C ARG A 179 -14.37 -14.25 -17.00
N PRO A 180 -15.11 -14.88 -17.92
CA PRO A 180 -15.85 -16.10 -17.64
C PRO A 180 -14.92 -17.18 -17.09
N GLY A 181 -15.36 -17.86 -16.03
CA GLY A 181 -14.59 -18.90 -15.35
C GLY A 181 -13.61 -18.40 -14.30
N PHE A 182 -13.37 -17.10 -14.14
CA PHE A 182 -12.56 -16.60 -13.02
C PHE A 182 -13.46 -16.25 -11.83
N GLU A 183 -13.16 -16.83 -10.66
CA GLU A 183 -13.86 -16.53 -9.42
C GLU A 183 -12.86 -16.33 -8.27
N PHE A 184 -13.06 -15.27 -7.49
CA PHE A 184 -12.38 -15.13 -6.20
C PHE A 184 -13.13 -15.91 -5.13
N ILE A 185 -12.39 -16.67 -4.34
CA ILE A 185 -12.88 -17.46 -3.22
C ILE A 185 -12.51 -16.74 -1.93
N ASP A 186 -13.46 -16.60 -1.01
CA ASP A 186 -13.18 -16.12 0.34
C ASP A 186 -12.86 -17.33 1.23
N PRO A 187 -11.62 -17.49 1.73
CA PRO A 187 -11.31 -18.60 2.61
C PRO A 187 -12.10 -18.51 3.92
N THR A 188 -12.40 -19.65 4.50
CA THR A 188 -12.98 -19.72 5.84
C THR A 188 -12.02 -19.16 6.88
N LEU A 189 -12.56 -18.68 8.02
CA LEU A 189 -11.72 -18.16 9.10
C LEU A 189 -10.60 -19.13 9.55
N PRO A 190 -10.85 -20.45 9.71
CA PRO A 190 -9.78 -21.41 10.00
C PRO A 190 -8.68 -21.48 8.93
N GLU A 191 -9.04 -21.39 7.64
CA GLU A 191 -8.06 -21.37 6.53
C GLU A 191 -7.25 -20.07 6.54
N LYS A 192 -7.89 -18.93 6.84
CA LYS A 192 -7.20 -17.65 7.01
C LYS A 192 -6.21 -17.68 8.18
N VAL A 193 -6.64 -18.21 9.33
CA VAL A 193 -5.78 -18.40 10.52
C VAL A 193 -4.58 -19.26 10.17
N LYS A 194 -4.81 -20.42 9.54
CA LYS A 194 -3.72 -21.32 9.13
C LYS A 194 -2.72 -20.59 8.21
N THR A 195 -3.22 -19.92 7.19
CA THR A 195 -2.38 -19.18 6.23
C THR A 195 -1.50 -18.14 6.92
N VAL A 196 -2.07 -17.35 7.84
CA VAL A 196 -1.32 -16.31 8.56
C VAL A 196 -0.30 -16.90 9.54
N LEU A 197 -0.60 -18.02 10.20
CA LEU A 197 0.36 -18.71 11.07
C LEU A 197 1.51 -19.33 10.27
N ASP A 198 1.24 -19.88 9.09
CA ASP A 198 2.28 -20.40 8.18
C ASP A 198 3.21 -19.26 7.73
N MET A 199 2.63 -18.11 7.35
CA MET A 199 3.40 -16.90 7.01
C MET A 199 4.21 -16.38 8.21
N GLU A 200 3.60 -16.28 9.40
CA GLU A 200 4.28 -15.84 10.62
C GLU A 200 5.48 -16.73 10.95
N THR A 201 5.30 -18.05 10.88
CA THR A 201 6.37 -19.01 11.16
C THR A 201 7.58 -18.79 10.24
N HIS A 202 7.31 -18.58 8.94
CA HIS A 202 8.36 -18.31 7.97
C HIS A 202 9.07 -16.97 8.24
N LEU A 203 8.30 -15.90 8.49
CA LEU A 203 8.84 -14.55 8.72
C LEU A 203 9.59 -14.41 10.05
N ALA A 204 9.19 -15.16 11.09
CA ALA A 204 9.88 -15.16 12.38
C ALA A 204 11.35 -15.62 12.26
N ALA A 205 11.63 -16.60 11.39
CA ALA A 205 13.00 -17.05 11.12
C ALA A 205 13.87 -15.98 10.44
N LEU A 206 13.23 -14.97 9.84
CA LEU A 206 13.84 -13.85 9.12
C LEU A 206 13.85 -12.54 9.93
N ASN A 207 13.40 -12.57 11.20
CA ASN A 207 13.20 -11.37 12.03
C ASN A 207 12.24 -10.33 11.41
N ILE A 208 11.25 -10.80 10.63
CA ILE A 208 10.21 -9.95 10.05
C ILE A 208 8.93 -10.12 10.86
N GLN A 209 8.39 -9.02 11.37
CA GLN A 209 7.09 -9.02 12.03
C GLN A 209 5.97 -8.92 11.00
N LEU A 210 5.02 -9.85 11.09
CA LEU A 210 3.80 -9.86 10.29
C LEU A 210 2.69 -9.04 10.97
N PHE A 211 2.03 -8.18 10.19
CA PHE A 211 0.88 -7.42 10.63
C PHE A 211 -0.29 -7.62 9.67
N THR A 212 -1.52 -7.53 10.17
CA THR A 212 -2.73 -7.61 9.32
C THR A 212 -3.44 -6.27 9.22
N CYS A 213 -3.97 -5.93 8.04
CA CYS A 213 -4.71 -4.69 7.81
C CYS A 213 -6.21 -4.96 7.71
N CYS A 214 -6.98 -4.41 8.65
CA CYS A 214 -8.45 -4.53 8.67
C CYS A 214 -8.98 -5.97 8.84
N GLU A 215 -8.24 -6.83 9.54
CA GLU A 215 -8.58 -8.25 9.78
C GLU A 215 -8.93 -8.52 11.26
N LYS A 216 -9.89 -7.80 11.83
CA LYS A 216 -10.22 -7.93 13.26
C LYS A 216 -10.61 -9.34 13.68
N ASP A 217 -11.53 -9.96 12.96
CA ASP A 217 -12.05 -11.27 13.33
C ASP A 217 -10.96 -12.36 13.23
N LEU A 218 -10.03 -12.19 12.29
CA LEU A 218 -8.83 -13.02 12.18
C LEU A 218 -7.92 -12.86 13.40
N ILE A 219 -7.59 -11.62 13.78
CA ILE A 219 -6.75 -11.35 14.96
C ILE A 219 -7.38 -11.94 16.22
N ASP A 220 -8.69 -11.76 16.40
CA ASP A 220 -9.41 -12.30 17.57
C ASP A 220 -9.41 -13.84 17.60
N ALA A 221 -9.22 -14.51 16.45
CA ALA A 221 -9.18 -15.96 16.31
C ALA A 221 -7.77 -16.57 16.36
N LEU A 222 -6.71 -15.75 16.35
CA LEU A 222 -5.34 -16.23 16.46
C LEU A 222 -5.05 -16.77 17.86
N PRO A 223 -4.20 -17.81 18.00
CA PRO A 223 -3.77 -18.31 19.30
C PRO A 223 -2.98 -17.23 20.06
N GLY A 224 -3.05 -17.22 21.39
CA GLY A 224 -2.34 -16.24 22.22
C GLY A 224 -0.80 -16.30 22.12
N THR A 225 -0.24 -17.32 21.47
CA THR A 225 1.18 -17.44 21.14
C THR A 225 1.58 -16.71 19.87
N SER A 226 0.62 -16.28 19.05
CA SER A 226 0.87 -15.49 17.83
C SER A 226 1.33 -14.08 18.20
N SER A 227 2.36 -13.62 17.50
CA SER A 227 2.88 -12.25 17.54
C SER A 227 2.23 -11.31 16.52
N VAL A 228 1.46 -11.87 15.57
CA VAL A 228 0.72 -11.09 14.56
C VAL A 228 -0.26 -10.12 15.23
N THR A 229 -0.22 -8.87 14.79
CA THR A 229 -1.10 -7.81 15.31
C THR A 229 -1.62 -6.89 14.22
N HIS A 230 -2.50 -5.96 14.59
CA HIS A 230 -3.05 -4.98 13.65
C HIS A 230 -1.97 -4.04 13.11
N SER A 231 -2.02 -3.79 11.81
CA SER A 231 -1.17 -2.81 11.14
C SER A 231 -1.71 -1.38 11.21
N SER A 232 -0.80 -0.42 11.11
CA SER A 232 -1.07 0.96 10.72
C SER A 232 -0.26 1.26 9.46
N CYS A 233 -0.90 1.26 8.28
CA CYS A 233 -0.19 1.61 7.03
C CYS A 233 0.27 3.08 7.01
N ILE A 234 -0.37 3.93 7.83
CA ILE A 234 0.13 5.25 8.21
C ILE A 234 0.41 5.25 9.72
N PRO A 235 1.63 4.85 10.15
CA PRO A 235 1.99 4.67 11.55
C PRO A 235 2.63 5.94 12.12
N ASN A 236 1.83 6.96 12.48
CA ASN A 236 2.39 8.25 12.92
C ASN A 236 3.34 8.14 14.13
N ASP A 237 3.15 7.13 14.98
CA ASP A 237 4.07 6.76 16.06
C ASP A 237 5.47 6.42 15.52
N LEU A 238 5.56 5.49 14.57
CA LEU A 238 6.83 5.16 13.88
C LEU A 238 7.38 6.37 13.11
N LEU A 239 6.53 7.16 12.44
CA LEU A 239 7.00 8.34 11.71
C LEU A 239 7.64 9.39 12.65
N VAL A 240 7.11 9.55 13.87
CA VAL A 240 7.70 10.44 14.88
C VAL A 240 9.00 9.86 15.41
N GLU A 241 9.11 8.54 15.56
CA GLU A 241 10.36 7.88 15.94
C GLU A 241 11.46 8.10 14.90
N LEU A 242 11.15 7.89 13.62
CA LEU A 242 12.12 8.02 12.52
C LEU A 242 12.55 9.46 12.25
N TYR A 243 11.60 10.40 12.28
CA TYR A 243 11.83 11.76 11.78
C TYR A 243 11.69 12.84 12.84
N SER A 244 11.49 12.45 14.11
CA SER A 244 11.23 13.37 15.22
C SER A 244 10.02 14.28 14.95
N GLY A 245 9.81 15.29 15.80
CA GLY A 245 8.74 16.27 15.62
C GLY A 245 7.40 15.85 16.25
N ARG A 246 6.31 16.50 15.83
CA ARG A 246 4.97 16.32 16.42
C ARG A 246 3.95 15.99 15.35
N LEU A 247 3.29 14.84 15.52
CA LEU A 247 2.14 14.38 14.75
C LEU A 247 0.97 14.06 15.68
N SER A 248 -0.24 14.12 15.13
CA SER A 248 -1.42 13.58 15.80
C SER A 248 -1.31 12.06 15.89
N LEU A 249 -1.44 11.49 17.09
CA LEU A 249 -1.52 10.04 17.32
C LEU A 249 -2.97 9.51 17.37
N LYS A 250 -3.94 10.38 17.04
CA LYS A 250 -5.36 9.99 16.94
C LYS A 250 -5.54 9.00 15.79
N LYS A 251 -6.37 7.98 16.00
CA LYS A 251 -6.86 7.10 14.93
C LYS A 251 -7.63 7.92 13.91
N ASP A 252 -7.46 7.59 12.63
CA ASP A 252 -8.24 8.19 11.55
C ASP A 252 -9.64 7.57 11.49
N THR A 253 -10.64 8.35 11.90
CA THR A 253 -12.05 7.92 11.93
C THR A 253 -12.64 7.74 10.53
N GLY A 254 -11.98 8.25 9.49
CA GLY A 254 -12.35 8.02 8.09
C GLY A 254 -11.94 6.63 7.57
N GLN A 255 -11.14 5.87 8.31
CA GLN A 255 -10.72 4.52 7.95
C GLN A 255 -11.62 3.43 8.54
N ARG A 256 -11.37 2.17 8.15
CA ARG A 256 -12.10 0.98 8.61
C ARG A 256 -11.77 0.60 10.06
N VAL A 257 -11.95 1.52 11.01
CA VAL A 257 -11.60 1.32 12.44
C VAL A 257 -12.31 0.11 13.04
N LYS A 258 -13.58 -0.12 12.66
CA LYS A 258 -14.36 -1.28 13.13
C LYS A 258 -13.78 -2.62 12.68
N ALA A 259 -13.12 -2.65 11.52
CA ALA A 259 -12.43 -3.83 11.00
C ALA A 259 -11.00 -3.97 11.57
N GLY A 260 -10.56 -3.07 12.47
CA GLY A 260 -9.23 -3.13 13.07
C GLY A 260 -8.16 -2.29 12.36
N CYS A 261 -8.53 -1.32 11.52
CA CYS A 261 -7.54 -0.39 10.95
C CYS A 261 -6.85 0.44 12.06
N GLY A 262 -5.51 0.38 12.12
CA GLY A 262 -4.70 1.13 13.08
C GLY A 262 -4.27 2.53 12.63
N CYS A 263 -4.47 2.87 11.33
CA CYS A 263 -3.94 4.10 10.73
C CYS A 263 -4.30 5.36 11.54
N LYS A 264 -3.32 6.26 11.62
CA LYS A 264 -3.45 7.55 12.27
C LYS A 264 -3.89 8.62 11.28
N VAL A 265 -4.36 9.75 11.81
CA VAL A 265 -4.83 10.88 11.00
C VAL A 265 -3.75 11.31 10.01
N SER A 266 -4.15 11.37 8.74
CA SER A 266 -3.37 11.79 7.58
C SER A 266 -4.30 12.41 6.55
N VAL A 267 -3.73 13.04 5.52
CA VAL A 267 -4.52 13.59 4.40
C VAL A 267 -4.15 12.84 3.13
N ASP A 268 -5.14 12.16 2.56
CA ASP A 268 -5.00 11.45 1.29
C ASP A 268 -5.07 12.44 0.13
N ILE A 269 -4.08 12.37 -0.76
CA ILE A 269 -4.07 13.12 -2.02
C ILE A 269 -4.41 12.22 -3.21
N GLY A 270 -4.61 12.86 -4.35
CA GLY A 270 -4.94 12.20 -5.61
C GLY A 270 -6.42 11.91 -5.80
N SER A 271 -6.77 11.24 -6.90
CA SER A 271 -8.16 11.11 -7.35
C SER A 271 -8.43 9.77 -8.04
N TYR A 272 -9.44 9.05 -7.56
CA TYR A 272 -9.94 7.83 -8.24
C TYR A 272 -10.45 8.10 -9.68
N ARG A 273 -10.91 9.33 -9.96
CA ARG A 273 -11.56 9.67 -11.23
C ARG A 273 -10.59 10.32 -12.22
N LEU A 274 -9.78 11.26 -11.73
CA LEU A 274 -8.90 12.06 -12.59
C LEU A 274 -7.53 11.39 -12.81
N GLN A 275 -7.18 10.43 -11.95
CA GLN A 275 -5.89 9.76 -11.95
C GLN A 275 -6.10 8.24 -11.86
N PRO A 276 -6.66 7.60 -12.90
CA PRO A 276 -6.86 6.15 -12.89
C PRO A 276 -5.52 5.42 -12.73
N CYS A 277 -5.53 4.30 -12.02
CA CYS A 277 -4.34 3.46 -11.86
C CYS A 277 -4.24 2.51 -13.06
N TYR A 278 -3.06 2.43 -13.70
CA TYR A 278 -2.87 1.62 -14.91
C TYR A 278 -2.32 0.21 -14.68
N HIS A 279 -2.12 -0.19 -13.42
CA HIS A 279 -1.75 -1.57 -13.06
C HIS A 279 -2.83 -2.60 -13.41
N ASN A 280 -4.09 -2.15 -13.59
CA ASN A 280 -5.22 -2.98 -14.00
C ASN A 280 -5.46 -4.23 -13.11
N CYS A 281 -5.12 -4.15 -11.81
CA CYS A 281 -5.25 -5.30 -10.91
C CYS A 281 -6.70 -5.76 -10.78
N LEU A 282 -6.91 -7.07 -10.88
CA LEU A 282 -8.23 -7.68 -10.95
C LEU A 282 -9.03 -7.51 -9.65
N PHE A 283 -8.33 -7.55 -8.50
CA PHE A 283 -8.90 -7.38 -7.16
C PHE A 283 -9.01 -5.91 -6.71
N CYS A 284 -8.63 -4.93 -7.55
CA CYS A 284 -8.52 -3.55 -7.09
C CYS A 284 -9.88 -2.97 -6.65
N TYR A 285 -9.91 -2.37 -5.45
CA TYR A 285 -11.07 -1.61 -4.98
C TYR A 285 -11.21 -0.24 -5.66
N ALA A 286 -10.23 0.26 -6.40
CA ALA A 286 -10.38 1.47 -7.20
C ALA A 286 -11.03 1.15 -8.55
N ASN A 287 -10.96 2.10 -9.49
CA ASN A 287 -11.33 1.90 -10.89
C ASN A 287 -10.05 1.91 -11.74
N PRO A 288 -9.23 0.84 -11.70
CA PRO A 288 -8.04 0.79 -12.52
C PRO A 288 -8.44 0.61 -14.00
N THR A 289 -7.53 0.95 -14.90
CA THR A 289 -7.77 0.95 -16.34
C THR A 289 -6.61 0.30 -17.09
N SER A 290 -6.87 -0.39 -18.19
CA SER A 290 -5.84 -1.05 -19.00
C SER A 290 -5.05 -0.11 -19.91
N CYS A 291 -5.63 1.03 -20.32
CA CYS A 291 -5.01 1.92 -21.32
C CYS A 291 -4.42 3.17 -20.65
N HIS A 292 -3.11 3.36 -20.76
CA HIS A 292 -2.46 4.63 -20.42
C HIS A 292 -2.72 5.66 -21.54
N GLY A 293 -3.95 6.16 -21.62
CA GLY A 293 -4.36 7.17 -22.59
C GLY A 293 -4.57 6.66 -24.01
N GLU A 294 -5.81 6.27 -24.32
CA GLU A 294 -6.48 6.89 -25.46
C GLU A 294 -7.58 7.75 -24.87
N LYS A 295 -7.62 9.03 -25.28
CA LYS A 295 -8.77 9.88 -24.97
C LYS A 295 -10.01 9.10 -25.39
N ARG A 296 -10.96 8.91 -24.47
CA ARG A 296 -12.33 8.61 -24.88
C ARG A 296 -12.75 9.78 -25.77
N SER A 297 -12.73 9.55 -27.08
CA SER A 297 -13.37 10.38 -28.09
C SER A 297 -14.84 10.53 -27.77
#